data_AF-A0A6G3PHK3-F1
#
_entry.id   AF-A0A6G3PHK3-F1
#
_cell.length_a   1.000
_cell.length_b   1.000
_cell.length_c   1.000
_cell.angle_alpha   90.00
_cell.angle_beta   90.00
_cell.angle_gamma   90.00
#
_symmetry.space_group_name_H-M   'P 1'
#
loop_
_entity.id
_entity.type
_entity.pdbx_description
1 polymer ?
#
loop_
_entity_poly.entity_id
_entity_poly.type
_entity_poly.pdbx_seq_one_letter_code
_entity_poly.pdbx_strand_id
1 'polypeptide(L)' 'MLSRIAATVVPSLGHLTVTTDHATAPAAGSIIVANHTSLVDPGVVLAALRRLGVEPVVMATAGLWRIPVLGRLLER' A
#
# COMPACT_ATOMS: atom_id res chain seq x y z
N MET A 1 5.38 -7.92 -1.56
CA MET A 1 4.11 -8.68 -1.64
C MET A 1 2.88 -7.86 -1.22
N LEU A 2 2.92 -7.18 -0.06
CA LEU A 2 1.87 -6.27 0.41
C LEU A 2 1.41 -5.25 -0.65
N SER A 3 2.34 -4.55 -1.31
CA SER A 3 2.01 -3.54 -2.33
C SER A 3 1.23 -4.12 -3.51
N ARG A 4 1.50 -5.39 -3.88
CA ARG A 4 0.77 -6.11 -4.93
C ARG A 4 -0.63 -6.50 -4.46
N ILE A 5 -0.75 -7.05 -3.25
CA ILE A 5 -2.06 -7.37 -2.66
C ILE A 5 -2.93 -6.11 -2.60
N ALA A 6 -2.38 -5.01 -2.11
CA ALA A 6 -3.06 -3.72 -2.03
C ALA A 6 -3.54 -3.24 -3.41
N ALA A 7 -2.66 -3.27 -4.42
CA ALA A 7 -3.01 -2.87 -5.78
C ALA A 7 -4.14 -3.73 -6.39
N THR A 8 -4.27 -5.00 -5.99
CA THR A 8 -5.33 -5.91 -6.47
C THR A 8 -6.63 -5.79 -5.67
N VAL A 9 -6.56 -5.70 -4.34
CA VAL A 9 -7.72 -5.76 -3.44
C VAL A 9 -8.40 -4.40 -3.31
N VAL A 10 -7.65 -3.30 -3.24
CA VAL A 10 -8.24 -1.97 -3.03
C VAL A 10 -9.27 -1.60 -4.12
N PRO A 11 -9.01 -1.85 -5.42
CA PRO A 11 -10.00 -1.55 -6.47
C PRO A 11 -11.30 -2.35 -6.36
N SER A 12 -11.29 -3.54 -5.75
CA SER A 12 -12.52 -4.32 -5.56
C SER A 12 -13.37 -3.82 -4.38
N LEU A 13 -12.80 -2.96 -3.52
CA LEU A 13 -13.46 -2.39 -2.35
C LEU A 13 -14.04 -0.98 -2.62
N GLY A 14 -13.75 -0.39 -3.77
CA GLY A 14 -14.31 0.91 -4.17
C GLY A 14 -13.47 1.64 -5.22
N HIS A 15 -13.77 2.92 -5.40
CA HIS A 15 -13.05 3.80 -6.33
C HIS A 15 -11.92 4.53 -5.61
N LEU A 16 -10.69 4.36 -6.11
CA LEU A 16 -9.54 5.13 -5.69
C LEU A 16 -9.23 6.20 -6.74
N THR A 17 -9.19 7.46 -6.33
CA THR A 17 -8.66 8.57 -7.12
C THR A 17 -7.33 8.99 -6.52
N VAL A 18 -6.30 9.14 -7.37
CA VAL A 18 -4.96 9.55 -6.95
C VAL A 18 -4.64 10.84 -7.66
N THR A 19 -4.31 11.88 -6.89
CA THR A 19 -3.82 13.16 -7.39
C THR A 19 -2.37 13.33 -6.92
N THR A 20 -1.58 14.06 -7.69
CA THR A 20 -0.22 14.41 -7.31
C THR A 20 0.18 15.71 -7.97
N ASP A 21 0.84 16.58 -7.20
CA ASP A 21 1.49 17.78 -7.73
C ASP A 21 2.94 17.49 -8.14
N HIS A 22 3.41 16.25 -7.96
CA HIS A 22 4.74 15.85 -8.37
C HIS A 22 4.75 15.39 -9.82
N ALA A 23 5.60 16.02 -10.62
CA ALA A 23 5.83 15.63 -12.02
C ALA A 23 6.51 14.25 -12.16
N THR A 24 7.21 13.80 -11.11
CA THR A 24 7.94 12.54 -11.08
C THR A 24 7.71 11.80 -9.76
N ALA A 25 8.02 10.50 -9.74
CA ALA A 25 8.02 9.71 -8.52
C ALA A 25 8.94 10.34 -7.43
N PRO A 26 8.63 10.13 -6.14
CA PRO A 26 9.51 10.49 -5.04
C PRO A 26 10.92 9.91 -5.23
N ALA A 27 11.94 10.64 -4.79
CA ALA A 27 13.32 10.18 -4.87
C ALA A 27 13.53 8.87 -4.08
N ALA A 28 14.46 8.03 -4.54
CA ALA A 28 14.83 6.81 -3.82
C ALA A 28 15.30 7.13 -2.39
N GLY A 29 14.87 6.32 -1.42
CA GLY A 29 15.15 6.55 0.00
C GLY A 29 14.19 7.52 0.71
N SER A 30 13.22 8.09 0.00
CA SER A 30 12.17 8.93 0.61
C SER A 30 11.30 8.12 1.57
N ILE A 31 10.90 8.74 2.68
CA ILE A 31 9.92 8.21 3.62
C ILE A 31 8.57 8.87 3.31
N ILE A 32 7.56 8.07 3.00
CA ILE A 32 6.21 8.55 2.77
C ILE A 32 5.46 8.57 4.10
N VAL A 33 4.97 9.75 4.48
CA VAL A 33 4.15 9.94 5.67
C VAL A 33 2.72 10.19 5.22
N ALA A 34 1.78 9.39 5.73
CA ALA A 34 0.36 9.51 5.44
C ALA A 34 -0.41 9.64 6.76
N ASN A 35 -1.48 10.44 6.73
CA ASN A 35 -2.48 10.40 7.79
C ASN A 35 -3.11 9.02 7.85
N HIS A 36 -3.50 8.58 9.06
CA HIS A 36 -4.09 7.27 9.29
C HIS A 36 -5.35 7.40 10.16
N THR A 37 -6.53 7.29 9.54
CA THR A 37 -7.85 7.38 10.15
C THR A 37 -8.64 6.07 10.08
N SER A 38 -8.18 5.08 9.31
CA SER A 38 -8.84 3.79 9.10
C SER A 38 -7.86 2.64 8.93
N LEU A 39 -8.27 1.42 9.31
CA LEU A 39 -7.46 0.20 9.16
C LEU A 39 -7.10 -0.12 7.70
N VAL A 40 -7.84 0.42 6.73
CA VAL A 40 -7.59 0.19 5.30
C VAL A 40 -6.48 1.10 4.74
N ASP A 41 -6.08 2.13 5.48
CA ASP A 41 -5.17 3.17 4.99
C ASP A 41 -3.83 2.63 4.47
N PRO A 42 -3.17 1.64 5.10
CA PRO A 42 -1.95 1.06 4.53
C PRO A 42 -2.18 0.47 3.14
N GLY A 43 -3.33 -0.19 2.91
CA GLY A 43 -3.69 -0.70 1.59
C GLY A 43 -3.91 0.43 0.58
N VAL A 44 -4.64 1.47 0.97
CA VAL A 44 -4.94 2.63 0.11
C VAL A 44 -3.65 3.36 -0.30
N VAL A 45 -2.77 3.64 0.65
CA VAL A 45 -1.49 4.32 0.40
C VAL A 45 -0.62 3.49 -0.56
N LEU A 46 -0.53 2.18 -0.36
CA LEU A 46 0.25 1.31 -1.24
C LEU A 46 -0.32 1.23 -2.65
N ALA A 47 -1.64 1.12 -2.79
CA ALA A 47 -2.30 1.14 -4.09
C ALA A 47 -2.09 2.49 -4.81
N ALA A 48 -2.12 3.60 -4.08
CA ALA A 48 -1.87 4.93 -4.65
C ALA A 48 -0.42 5.09 -5.14
N LEU A 49 0.56 4.71 -4.31
CA LEU A 49 1.99 4.75 -4.69
C LEU A 49 2.29 3.87 -5.90
N ARG A 50 1.69 2.68 -5.97
CA ARG A 50 1.80 1.79 -7.13
C ARG A 50 1.26 2.41 -8.42
N ARG A 51 0.16 3.17 -8.35
CA ARG A 51 -0.37 3.92 -9.50
C ARG A 51 0.53 5.06 -9.94
N LEU A 52 1.37 5.58 -9.04
CA LEU A 52 2.41 6.56 -9.34
C LEU A 52 3.73 5.91 -9.77
N GLY A 53 3.76 4.59 -10.01
CA GLY A 53 4.96 3.86 -10.43
C GLY A 53 5.99 3.65 -9.32
N VAL A 54 5.60 3.83 -8.05
CA VAL A 54 6.48 3.64 -6.89
C VAL A 54 6.31 2.23 -6.34
N GLU A 55 7.43 1.55 -6.06
CA GLU A 55 7.47 0.27 -5.36
C GLU A 55 7.96 0.48 -3.91
N PRO A 56 7.06 0.81 -2.97
CA PRO A 56 7.45 1.10 -1.60
C PRO A 56 7.78 -0.18 -0.83
N VAL A 57 8.76 -0.06 0.08
CA VAL A 57 8.99 -1.02 1.15
C VAL A 57 8.23 -0.55 2.38
N VAL A 58 7.61 -1.48 3.09
CA VAL A 58 6.75 -1.19 4.24
C VAL A 58 7.17 -2.03 5.41
N MET A 59 7.25 -1.40 6.58
CA MET A 59 7.35 -2.11 7.85
C MET A 59 5.94 -2.45 8.33
N ALA A 60 5.65 -3.73 8.49
CA ALA A 60 4.37 -4.22 9.00
C ALA A 60 4.57 -4.89 10.36
N THR A 61 3.57 -4.80 11.23
CA THR A 61 3.61 -5.47 12.52
C THR A 61 3.48 -6.99 12.32
N ALA A 62 4.22 -7.78 13.12
CA ALA A 62 4.25 -9.25 12.98
C ALA A 62 2.86 -9.89 13.13
N GLY A 63 1.92 -9.23 13.81
CA GLY A 63 0.53 -9.68 13.94
C GLY A 63 -0.18 -9.88 12.60
N LEU A 64 0.24 -9.20 11.53
CA LEU A 64 -0.36 -9.33 10.21
C LEU A 64 -0.24 -10.76 9.63
N TRP A 65 0.85 -11.46 9.94
CA TRP A 65 1.07 -12.86 9.53
C TRP A 65 0.14 -13.85 10.24
N ARG A 66 -0.50 -13.43 11.33
CA ARG A 66 -1.46 -14.26 12.07
C ARG A 66 -2.88 -14.16 11.51
N ILE A 67 -3.14 -13.24 10.58
CA ILE A 67 -4.48 -13.06 10.01
C ILE A 67 -4.77 -14.20 9.03
N PRO A 68 -5.89 -14.92 9.18
CA PRO A 68 -6.27 -15.99 8.26
C PRO A 68 -6.32 -15.51 6.81
N VAL A 69 -5.85 -16.36 5.89
CA VAL A 69 -5.69 -16.07 4.45
C VAL A 69 -4.60 -15.04 4.14
N LEU A 70 -4.62 -13.88 4.80
CA LEU A 70 -3.63 -12.82 4.57
C LEU A 70 -2.21 -13.30 4.91
N GLY A 71 -2.00 -13.95 6.06
CA GLY A 71 -0.68 -14.48 6.43
C GLY A 71 -0.10 -15.43 5.38
N ARG A 72 -0.93 -16.35 4.87
CA ARG A 72 -0.52 -17.30 3.81
C ARG A 72 -0.21 -16.64 2.47
N LEU A 73 -0.89 -15.53 2.17
CA LEU A 73 -0.50 -14.70 1.03
C LEU A 73 0.88 -14.14 1.32
N LEU A 74 1.09 -13.43 2.44
CA LEU A 74 2.34 -12.74 2.78
C LEU A 74 3.60 -13.62 2.85
N GLU A 75 3.45 -14.92 3.05
CA GLU A 75 4.55 -15.91 3.05
C GLU A 75 5.00 -16.35 1.64
N ARG A 76 4.27 -15.98 0.59
CA ARG A 76 4.57 -16.31 -0.82
C ARG A 76 5.20 -15.14 -1.56
#